data_AF-A0A2K4ZQ92-F1
#
_entry.id   AF-A0A2K4ZQ92-F1
#
_cell.length_a   1.000
_cell.length_b   1.000
_cell.length_c   1.000
_cell.angle_alpha   90.00
_cell.angle_beta   90.00
_cell.angle_gamma   90.00
#
_symmetry.space_group_name_H-M   'P 1'
#
loop_
_entity.id
_entity.type
_entity.pdbx_description
1 polymer ?
#
loop_
_entity_poly.entity_id
_entity_poly.type
_entity_poly.pdbx_seq_one_letter_code
_entity_poly.pdbx_strand_id
1 'polypeptide(L)'
;MMKWKARTETTNIGILELGNLTFDEDYIEVSIDICDMSDNLKAEVEKAIEIAKVRYTEEREADNKERDYNLSTVWSDKPVVMDFTYLRVVLKAGEPITYTICIGFHDTDNRMMEQWDCAIEVDLSEYTNELKKAIIKVLVDKFF
;
A
#
# COMPACT_ATOMS: atom_id res chain seq x y z
N MET A 1 28.63 8.72 23.76
CA MET A 1 28.14 8.29 22.44
C MET A 1 28.91 7.05 22.01
N MET A 2 28.25 5.91 21.87
CA MET A 2 28.85 4.72 21.27
C MET A 2 29.01 4.96 19.76
N LYS A 3 30.22 4.84 19.23
CA LYS A 3 30.45 4.76 17.79
C LYS A 3 30.13 3.33 17.35
N TRP A 4 28.97 3.15 16.70
CA TRP A 4 28.65 1.90 16.03
C TRP A 4 29.59 1.79 14.83
N LYS A 5 30.55 0.87 14.88
CA LYS A 5 31.30 0.50 13.68
C LYS A 5 30.37 -0.38 12.86
N ALA A 6 29.88 0.13 11.74
CA ALA A 6 29.25 -0.72 10.73
C ALA A 6 30.25 -1.83 10.38
N ARG A 7 29.88 -3.09 10.66
CA ARG A 7 30.60 -4.25 10.16
C ARG A 7 29.98 -4.60 8.83
N THR A 8 30.76 -4.45 7.77
CA THR A 8 30.41 -4.99 6.45
C THR A 8 30.81 -6.46 6.46
N GLU A 9 29.82 -7.35 6.57
CA GLU A 9 30.02 -8.79 6.45
C GLU A 9 29.36 -9.26 5.15
N THR A 10 30.17 -9.73 4.21
CA THR A 10 29.67 -10.28 2.95
C THR A 10 29.40 -11.77 3.16
N THR A 11 28.12 -12.15 3.24
CA THR A 11 27.71 -13.56 3.35
C THR A 11 27.20 -14.05 2.01
N ASN A 12 27.72 -15.18 1.53
CA ASN A 12 27.19 -15.86 0.35
C ASN A 12 25.86 -16.55 0.74
N ILE A 13 24.74 -16.10 0.16
CA ILE A 13 23.38 -16.61 0.42
C ILE A 13 22.97 -17.76 -0.51
N GLY A 14 23.89 -18.26 -1.34
CA GLY A 14 23.64 -19.34 -2.31
C GLY A 14 23.68 -18.86 -3.76
N ILE A 15 23.34 -19.78 -4.67
CA ILE A 15 23.25 -19.53 -6.11
C ILE A 15 21.76 -19.45 -6.46
N LEU A 16 21.33 -18.30 -6.97
CA LEU A 16 19.96 -18.08 -7.44
C LEU A 16 19.95 -18.21 -8.96
N GLU A 17 19.29 -19.24 -9.50
CA GLU A 17 19.02 -19.33 -10.94
C GLU A 17 17.87 -18.39 -11.28
N LEU A 18 18.23 -17.16 -11.62
CA LEU A 18 17.28 -16.18 -12.15
C LEU A 18 17.06 -16.46 -13.63
N GLY A 19 15.79 -16.47 -14.07
CA GLY A 19 15.44 -16.44 -15.48
C GLY A 19 15.82 -15.11 -16.14
N ASN A 20 15.09 -14.68 -17.17
CA ASN A 20 15.27 -13.35 -17.75
C ASN A 20 14.93 -12.27 -16.70
N LEU A 21 15.95 -11.76 -16.03
CA LEU A 21 15.86 -10.65 -15.10
C LEU A 21 15.81 -9.35 -15.91
N THR A 22 14.66 -8.70 -15.90
CA THR A 22 14.50 -7.34 -16.43
C THR A 22 14.43 -6.37 -15.27
N PHE A 23 15.34 -5.41 -15.23
CA PHE A 23 15.26 -4.28 -14.32
C PHE A 23 14.34 -3.23 -14.93
N ASP A 24 13.37 -2.74 -14.16
CA ASP A 24 12.60 -1.55 -14.52
C ASP A 24 13.40 -0.33 -14.07
N GLU A 25 14.35 0.08 -14.91
CA GLU A 25 15.26 1.21 -14.64
C GLU A 25 14.53 2.57 -14.67
N ASP A 26 13.30 2.59 -15.18
CA ASP A 26 12.49 3.79 -15.41
C ASP A 26 11.23 3.83 -14.51
N TYR A 27 11.30 3.24 -13.32
CA TYR A 27 10.21 3.17 -12.36
C TYR A 27 10.54 3.88 -11.04
N ILE A 28 9.64 4.77 -10.61
CA ILE A 28 9.66 5.37 -9.29
C ILE A 28 8.27 5.20 -8.67
N GLU A 29 8.22 4.63 -7.47
CA GLU A 29 7.04 4.65 -6.62
C GLU A 29 7.31 5.51 -5.39
N VAL A 30 6.35 6.40 -5.11
CA VAL A 30 6.38 7.25 -3.92
C VAL A 30 5.11 7.01 -3.12
N SER A 31 5.29 6.64 -1.85
CA SER A 31 4.22 6.55 -0.87
C SER A 31 4.27 7.77 0.04
N ILE A 32 3.18 8.55 0.05
CA ILE A 32 3.05 9.78 0.84
C ILE A 32 1.95 9.54 1.88
N ASP A 33 2.35 9.43 3.14
CA ASP A 33 1.40 9.22 4.24
C ASP A 33 0.32 10.31 4.28
N ILE A 34 -0.93 9.88 4.48
CA ILE A 34 -2.07 10.76 4.67
C ILE A 34 -2.35 10.82 6.18
N CYS A 35 -1.79 11.82 6.84
CA CYS A 35 -1.94 11.99 8.30
C CYS A 35 -3.28 12.60 8.72
N ASP A 36 -3.96 13.28 7.79
CA ASP A 36 -5.27 13.91 8.01
C ASP A 36 -6.07 13.88 6.71
N MET A 37 -7.40 13.80 6.82
CA MET A 37 -8.30 13.68 5.69
C MET A 37 -9.39 14.74 5.76
N SER A 38 -9.73 15.34 4.62
CA SER A 38 -10.95 16.13 4.52
C SER A 38 -12.17 15.24 4.71
N ASP A 39 -13.30 15.81 5.15
CA ASP A 39 -14.55 15.06 5.34
C ASP A 39 -14.97 14.30 4.09
N ASN A 40 -14.77 14.89 2.91
CA ASN A 40 -15.06 14.26 1.62
C ASN A 40 -14.17 13.03 1.38
N LEU A 41 -12.86 13.15 1.63
CA LEU A 41 -11.95 12.03 1.45
C LEU A 41 -12.27 10.91 2.44
N LYS A 42 -12.56 11.26 3.69
CA LYS A 42 -12.94 10.30 4.72
C LYS A 42 -14.18 9.50 4.32
N ALA A 43 -15.20 10.16 3.75
CA ALA A 43 -16.40 9.48 3.28
C ALA A 43 -16.12 8.50 2.13
N GLU A 44 -15.25 8.85 1.18
CA GLU A 44 -14.86 7.93 0.09
C GLU A 44 -14.02 6.75 0.62
N VAL A 45 -13.15 6.98 1.62
CA VAL A 45 -12.40 5.92 2.31
C VAL A 45 -13.34 4.96 3.03
N GLU A 46 -14.31 5.47 3.79
CA GLU A 46 -15.32 4.65 4.48
C GLU A 46 -16.12 3.79 3.49
N LYS A 47 -16.52 4.37 2.36
CA LYS A 47 -17.21 3.64 1.29
C LYS A 47 -16.34 2.54 0.67
N ALA A 48 -15.05 2.82 0.42
CA ALA A 48 -14.12 1.84 -0.12
C ALA A 48 -13.88 0.67 0.85
N ILE A 49 -13.81 0.96 2.16
CA ILE A 49 -13.70 -0.05 3.22
C ILE A 49 -14.91 -0.99 3.20
N GLU A 50 -16.13 -0.47 3.13
CA GLU A 50 -17.33 -1.32 3.11
C GLU A 50 -17.40 -2.21 1.86
N ILE A 51 -16.99 -1.70 0.69
CA ILE A 51 -16.87 -2.52 -0.53
C ILE A 51 -15.82 -3.62 -0.35
N ALA A 52 -14.67 -3.29 0.24
CA ALA A 52 -13.59 -4.24 0.48
C ALA A 52 -13.97 -5.33 1.48
N LYS A 53 -14.72 -4.99 2.55
CA LYS A 53 -15.27 -5.96 3.50
C LYS A 53 -16.17 -7.00 2.84
N VAL A 54 -17.06 -6.55 1.94
CA VAL A 54 -17.95 -7.44 1.18
C VAL A 54 -17.15 -8.41 0.32
N ARG A 55 -16.17 -7.89 -0.44
CA ARG A 55 -15.30 -8.73 -1.29
C ARG A 55 -14.50 -9.74 -0.47
N TYR A 56 -13.89 -9.30 0.63
CA TYR A 56 -13.19 -10.20 1.55
C TYR A 56 -14.10 -11.33 2.03
N THR A 57 -15.32 -11.01 2.46
CA THR A 57 -16.29 -12.01 2.92
C THR A 57 -16.62 -13.02 1.83
N GLU A 58 -16.90 -12.56 0.60
CA GLU A 58 -17.18 -13.43 -0.56
C GLU A 58 -16.01 -14.36 -0.88
N GLU A 59 -14.78 -13.84 -0.91
CA GLU A 59 -13.56 -14.61 -1.19
C GLU A 59 -13.29 -15.66 -0.09
N ARG A 60 -13.44 -15.29 1.18
CA ARG A 60 -13.24 -16.20 2.32
C ARG A 60 -14.30 -17.28 2.40
N GLU A 61 -15.55 -16.97 2.08
CA GLU A 61 -16.62 -17.98 2.00
C GLU A 61 -16.36 -18.99 0.87
N ALA A 62 -15.86 -18.52 -0.28
CA ALA A 62 -15.45 -19.40 -1.36
C ALA A 62 -14.28 -20.31 -0.96
N ASP A 63 -13.23 -19.75 -0.33
CA ASP A 63 -12.08 -20.50 0.17
C ASP A 63 -12.48 -21.56 1.21
N ASN A 64 -13.33 -21.18 2.17
CA ASN A 64 -13.85 -22.10 3.19
C ASN A 64 -14.56 -23.30 2.54
N LYS A 65 -15.37 -23.05 1.51
CA LYS A 65 -16.10 -24.11 0.81
C LYS A 65 -15.19 -24.99 -0.06
N GLU A 66 -14.21 -24.41 -0.75
CA GLU A 66 -13.32 -25.16 -1.65
C GLU A 66 -12.31 -26.01 -0.87
N ARG A 67 -11.79 -25.47 0.25
CA ARG A 67 -10.65 -26.05 0.97
C ARG A 67 -11.00 -26.67 2.31
N ASP A 68 -12.29 -26.71 2.66
CA ASP A 68 -12.79 -27.14 3.98
C ASP A 68 -12.12 -26.37 5.14
N TYR A 69 -11.96 -25.07 4.94
CA TYR A 69 -11.45 -24.16 5.96
C TYR A 69 -12.57 -23.58 6.82
N ASN A 70 -12.17 -23.01 7.97
CA ASN A 70 -13.07 -22.32 8.89
C ASN A 70 -12.53 -20.91 9.20
N LEU A 71 -12.24 -20.15 8.15
CA LEU A 71 -11.82 -18.74 8.22
C LEU A 71 -13.02 -17.87 8.62
N SER A 72 -12.77 -16.81 9.38
CA SER A 72 -13.81 -15.86 9.77
C SER A 72 -14.26 -15.01 8.58
N THR A 73 -15.58 -14.86 8.43
CA THR A 73 -16.21 -14.12 7.32
C THR A 73 -17.09 -12.97 7.79
N VAL A 74 -17.31 -12.85 9.10
CA VAL A 74 -18.21 -11.87 9.72
C VAL A 74 -17.38 -10.77 10.38
N TRP A 75 -17.49 -9.56 9.85
CA TRP A 75 -16.89 -8.36 10.41
C TRP A 75 -17.67 -7.91 11.65
N SER A 76 -16.98 -7.26 12.60
CA SER A 76 -17.62 -6.65 13.76
C SER A 76 -18.45 -5.43 13.35
N ASP A 77 -19.46 -5.07 14.15
CA ASP A 77 -20.25 -3.84 13.98
C ASP A 77 -19.46 -2.56 14.37
N LYS A 78 -18.18 -2.70 14.72
CA LYS A 78 -17.31 -1.60 15.12
C LYS A 78 -16.61 -1.02 13.89
N PRO A 79 -16.19 0.26 13.94
CA PRO A 79 -15.26 0.79 12.95
C PRO A 79 -14.02 -0.10 12.87
N VAL A 80 -13.46 -0.25 11.66
CA VAL A 80 -12.19 -0.95 11.47
C VAL A 80 -11.05 -0.15 12.09
N VAL A 81 -9.98 -0.85 12.44
CA VAL A 81 -8.72 -0.21 12.83
C VAL A 81 -7.93 0.03 11.55
N MET A 82 -7.64 1.29 11.26
CA MET A 82 -6.80 1.68 10.13
C MET A 82 -5.34 1.43 10.48
N ASP A 83 -4.66 0.62 9.68
CA ASP A 83 -3.24 0.31 9.82
C ASP A 83 -2.37 1.30 9.04
N PHE A 84 -2.80 1.65 7.82
CA PHE A 84 -2.18 2.70 7.02
C PHE A 84 -3.16 3.37 6.07
N THR A 85 -2.85 4.61 5.72
CA THR A 85 -3.42 5.28 4.55
C THR A 85 -2.38 6.19 3.93
N TYR A 86 -2.11 6.01 2.64
CA TYR A 86 -1.12 6.81 1.93
C TYR A 86 -1.53 7.02 0.47
N LEU A 87 -1.07 8.11 -0.11
CA LEU A 87 -1.11 8.33 -1.55
C LEU A 87 0.08 7.61 -2.18
N ARG A 88 -0.21 6.65 -3.05
CA ARG A 88 0.74 5.99 -3.95
C ARG A 88 0.80 6.75 -5.26
N VAL A 89 1.99 7.19 -5.64
CA VAL A 89 2.28 7.81 -6.93
C VAL A 89 3.25 6.93 -7.68
N VAL A 90 2.86 6.45 -8.86
CA VAL A 90 3.74 5.64 -9.71
C VAL A 90 4.11 6.42 -10.95
N LEU A 91 5.41 6.61 -11.14
CA LEU A 91 6.00 7.20 -12.33
C LEU A 91 6.75 6.11 -13.08
N LYS A 92 6.31 5.82 -14.31
CA LYS A 92 6.96 4.85 -15.19
C LYS A 92 7.17 5.47 -16.57
N ALA A 93 8.35 5.29 -17.17
CA ALA A 93 8.60 5.86 -18.50
C ALA A 93 7.62 5.30 -19.55
N GLY A 94 7.10 6.19 -20.40
CA GLY A 94 6.17 5.84 -21.45
C GLY A 94 4.73 5.59 -21.00
N GLU A 95 4.43 5.64 -19.69
CA GLU A 95 3.09 5.43 -19.13
C GLU A 95 2.56 6.69 -18.43
N PRO A 96 1.23 6.89 -18.39
CA PRO A 96 0.63 7.91 -17.54
C PRO A 96 0.96 7.68 -16.07
N ILE A 97 1.14 8.76 -15.32
CA ILE A 97 1.33 8.68 -13.87
C ILE A 97 0.02 8.20 -13.24
N THR A 98 0.11 7.21 -12.37
CA THR A 98 -1.04 6.71 -11.62
C THR A 98 -1.00 7.21 -10.19
N TYR A 99 -2.18 7.53 -9.67
CA TYR A 99 -2.38 8.03 -8.33
C TYR A 99 -3.45 7.18 -7.65
N THR A 100 -3.10 6.61 -6.50
CA THR A 100 -3.99 5.71 -5.77
C THR A 100 -3.87 5.98 -4.29
N ILE A 101 -5.00 6.13 -3.60
CA ILE A 101 -5.00 6.13 -2.14
C ILE A 101 -5.08 4.68 -1.69
N CYS A 102 -4.02 4.20 -1.07
CA CYS A 102 -3.91 2.84 -0.56
C CYS A 102 -4.31 2.81 0.92
N ILE A 103 -5.13 1.83 1.28
CA ILE A 103 -5.79 1.71 2.57
C ILE A 103 -5.55 0.28 3.09
N GLY A 104 -5.01 0.19 4.31
CA GLY A 104 -4.83 -1.06 5.02
C GLY A 104 -5.60 -1.01 6.33
N PHE A 105 -6.37 -2.05 6.63
CA PHE A 105 -7.17 -2.10 7.86
C PHE A 105 -7.43 -3.53 8.32
N HIS A 106 -7.78 -3.65 9.60
CA HIS A 106 -8.26 -4.89 10.19
C HIS A 106 -9.51 -4.69 11.05
N ASP A 107 -10.22 -5.79 11.28
CA ASP A 107 -11.34 -5.82 12.20
C ASP A 107 -10.89 -5.58 13.64
N THR A 108 -11.66 -4.79 14.38
CA THR A 108 -11.34 -4.42 15.77
C THR A 108 -11.32 -5.64 16.71
N ASP A 109 -12.21 -6.60 16.51
CA ASP A 109 -12.36 -7.77 17.39
C ASP A 109 -11.59 -8.99 16.86
N ASN A 110 -11.22 -9.01 15.58
CA ASN A 110 -10.44 -10.08 14.97
C ASN A 110 -9.38 -9.57 13.98
N ARG A 111 -8.16 -9.36 14.47
CA ARG A 111 -7.03 -8.89 13.64
C ARG A 111 -6.70 -9.78 12.42
N MET A 112 -7.10 -11.06 12.41
CA MET A 112 -6.89 -11.93 11.23
C MET A 112 -7.85 -11.59 10.07
N MET A 113 -8.89 -10.80 10.34
CA MET A 113 -9.74 -10.20 9.32
C MET A 113 -9.15 -8.86 8.92
N GLU A 114 -8.22 -8.90 7.97
CA GLU A 114 -7.46 -7.76 7.48
C GLU A 114 -7.53 -7.66 5.96
N GLN A 115 -7.47 -6.44 5.44
CA GLN A 115 -7.36 -6.13 4.03
C GLN A 115 -6.23 -5.13 3.79
N TRP A 116 -5.31 -5.48 2.88
CA TRP A 116 -4.10 -4.70 2.59
C TRP A 116 -4.08 -4.08 1.19
N ASP A 117 -5.01 -4.47 0.33
CA ASP A 117 -5.12 -4.08 -1.08
C ASP A 117 -6.37 -3.24 -1.37
N CYS A 118 -6.92 -2.57 -0.36
CA CYS A 118 -7.98 -1.58 -0.55
C CYS A 118 -7.38 -0.32 -1.18
N ALA A 119 -7.95 0.12 -2.31
CA ALA A 119 -7.39 1.18 -3.12
C ALA A 119 -8.48 2.05 -3.75
N ILE A 120 -8.25 3.36 -3.79
CA ILE A 120 -9.09 4.35 -4.47
C ILE A 120 -8.26 5.04 -5.54
N GLU A 121 -8.66 4.93 -6.80
CA GLU A 121 -8.07 5.73 -7.87
C GLU A 121 -8.46 7.19 -7.72
N VAL A 122 -7.47 8.08 -7.83
CA VAL A 122 -7.69 9.53 -7.76
C VAL A 122 -7.05 10.20 -8.97
N ASP A 123 -7.64 11.29 -9.43
CA ASP A 123 -7.04 12.11 -10.49
C ASP A 123 -6.34 13.32 -9.87
N LEU A 124 -5.01 13.33 -9.97
CA LEU A 124 -4.16 14.45 -9.57
C LEU A 124 -3.38 15.02 -10.77
N SER A 125 -3.86 14.78 -11.99
CA SER A 125 -3.21 15.23 -13.22
C SER A 125 -2.93 16.74 -13.23
N GLU A 126 -3.85 17.54 -12.69
CA GLU A 126 -3.70 19.00 -12.53
C GLU A 126 -2.50 19.41 -11.65
N TYR A 127 -2.08 18.55 -10.71
CA TYR A 127 -1.01 18.82 -9.74
C TYR A 127 0.31 18.08 -10.07
N THR A 128 0.41 17.49 -11.26
CA THR A 128 1.54 16.62 -11.65
C THR A 128 2.90 17.31 -11.48
N ASN A 129 3.00 18.58 -11.85
CA ASN A 129 4.28 19.30 -11.82
C ASN A 129 4.69 19.64 -10.37
N GLU A 130 3.74 20.01 -9.54
CA GLU A 130 3.92 20.26 -8.10
C GLU A 130 4.40 18.99 -7.40
N LEU A 131 3.74 17.84 -7.67
CA LEU A 131 4.11 16.55 -7.11
C LEU A 131 5.52 16.14 -7.51
N LYS A 132 5.88 16.24 -8.81
CA LYS A 132 7.25 15.95 -9.27
C LYS A 132 8.29 16.80 -8.56
N LYS A 133 8.04 18.10 -8.41
CA LYS A 133 8.96 19.01 -7.69
C LYS A 133 9.11 18.62 -6.22
N ALA A 134 8.02 18.27 -5.55
CA ALA A 134 8.04 17.84 -4.16
C ALA A 134 8.85 16.54 -3.99
N ILE A 135 8.63 15.55 -4.87
CA ILE A 135 9.37 14.28 -4.88
C ILE A 135 10.86 14.52 -5.07
N ILE A 136 11.24 15.28 -6.10
CA ILE A 136 12.65 15.61 -6.37
C ILE A 136 13.28 16.34 -5.18
N LYS A 137 12.57 17.31 -4.59
CA LYS A 137 13.07 18.04 -3.42
C LYS A 137 13.35 17.10 -2.23
N VAL A 138 12.44 16.16 -1.93
CA VAL A 138 12.64 15.19 -0.85
C VAL A 138 13.84 14.30 -1.13
N LEU A 139 14.03 13.85 -2.37
CA LEU A 139 15.20 13.03 -2.75
C LEU A 139 16.50 13.81 -2.60
N VAL A 140 16.52 15.08 -3.04
CA VAL A 140 17.70 15.95 -2.87
C VAL A 140 17.97 16.16 -1.38
N ASP A 141 17.00 16.65 -0.60
CA ASP A 141 17.19 17.00 0.81
C ASP A 141 17.59 15.81 1.70
N LYS A 142 17.20 14.56 1.34
CA LYS A 142 17.52 13.36 2.13
C LYS A 142 18.84 12.70 1.76
N PHE A 143 19.25 12.77 0.50
CA PHE A 143 20.37 11.97 -0.01
C PHE A 143 21.57 12.80 -0.49
N PHE A 144 21.43 14.12 -0.65
CA PHE A 144 22.47 15.03 -1.14
C PHE A 144 22.67 16.23 -0.21
#